data_AF-A0A8S2UNT5-F1
#
_entry.id   AF-A0A8S2UNT5-F1
#
_cell.length_a   1.000
_cell.length_b   1.000
_cell.length_c   1.000
_cell.angle_alpha   90.00
_cell.angle_beta   90.00
_cell.angle_gamma   90.00
#
_symmetry.space_group_name_H-M   'P 1'
#
loop_
_entity.id
_entity.type
_entity.pdbx_description
1 polymer ?
#
loop_
_entity_poly.entity_id
_entity_poly.type
_entity_poly.pdbx_seq_one_letter_code
_entity_poly.pdbx_strand_id
1 'polypeptide(L)'
;LEKAKQLSITLGHQDFEPSHGWLERLKSRHNIKFIKVSGERAAADQAGAENWINNVLPVVIEDYDLNDVFNADETGLYYKAAPSGTLAVAGSHPTG
;
A
#
# COMPACT_ATOMS: atom_id res chain seq x y z
N LEU A 1 -10.13 5.30 17.81
CA LEU A 1 -11.26 5.35 18.76
C LEU A 1 -11.97 6.70 18.70
N GLU A 2 -11.24 7.81 18.65
CA GLU A 2 -11.81 9.18 18.48
C GLU A 2 -12.81 9.31 17.33
N LYS A 3 -12.47 8.84 16.12
CA LYS A 3 -13.41 8.85 14.98
C LYS A 3 -14.72 8.11 15.25
N ALA A 4 -14.66 6.99 15.99
CA ALA A 4 -15.87 6.24 16.34
C ALA A 4 -16.74 6.99 17.36
N LYS A 5 -16.11 7.71 18.29
CA LYS A 5 -16.79 8.57 19.27
C LYS A 5 -17.41 9.82 18.62
N GLN A 6 -16.71 10.43 17.67
CA GLN A 6 -17.27 11.52 16.86
C GLN A 6 -18.49 11.04 16.05
N LEU A 7 -18.39 9.88 15.41
CA LEU A 7 -19.49 9.30 14.63
C LEU A 7 -20.71 9.00 15.53
N SER A 8 -20.48 8.49 16.74
CA SER A 8 -21.58 8.18 17.66
C SER A 8 -22.32 9.44 18.10
N ILE A 9 -21.60 10.53 18.39
CA ILE A 9 -22.22 11.84 18.69
C ILE A 9 -23.07 12.30 17.50
N THR A 10 -22.54 12.24 16.27
CA THR A 10 -23.27 12.62 15.06
C THR A 10 -24.54 11.77 14.85
N LEU A 11 -24.51 10.50 15.24
CA LEU A 11 -25.64 9.58 15.15
C LEU A 11 -26.61 9.65 16.36
N GLY A 12 -26.39 10.57 17.31
CA GLY A 12 -27.25 10.75 18.48
C GLY A 12 -26.95 9.80 19.65
N HIS A 13 -25.85 9.06 19.59
CA HIS A 13 -25.39 8.15 20.65
C HIS A 13 -24.26 8.80 21.45
N GLN A 14 -24.62 9.75 22.32
CA GLN A 14 -23.66 10.54 23.11
C GLN A 14 -22.97 9.72 24.22
N ASP A 15 -23.66 8.71 24.77
CA ASP A 15 -23.14 7.85 25.84
C ASP A 15 -22.24 6.71 25.35
N PHE A 16 -22.02 6.61 24.03
CA PHE A 16 -21.19 5.56 23.47
C PHE A 16 -19.70 5.84 23.66
N GLU A 17 -19.03 4.98 24.42
CA GLU A 17 -17.58 5.01 24.62
C GLU A 17 -16.91 3.84 23.89
N PRO A 18 -16.25 4.06 22.74
CA PRO A 18 -15.59 2.99 22.00
C PRO A 18 -14.33 2.52 22.75
N SER A 19 -14.27 1.22 23.06
CA SER A 19 -13.06 0.59 23.61
C SER A 19 -12.22 -0.06 22.51
N HIS A 20 -10.97 -0.38 22.83
CA HIS A 20 -10.12 -1.16 21.93
C HIS A 20 -10.74 -2.54 21.64
N GLY A 21 -11.31 -3.20 22.65
CA GLY A 21 -12.00 -4.48 22.49
C GLY A 21 -13.24 -4.40 21.59
N TRP A 22 -13.99 -3.29 21.63
CA TRP A 22 -15.09 -3.05 20.70
C TRP A 22 -14.58 -2.96 19.25
N LEU A 23 -13.49 -2.21 19.02
CA LEU A 23 -12.92 -2.05 17.69
C LEU A 23 -12.39 -3.37 17.13
N GLU A 24 -11.72 -4.18 17.93
CA GLU A 24 -11.22 -5.49 17.51
C GLU A 24 -12.36 -6.46 17.18
N ARG A 25 -13.43 -6.46 17.98
CA ARG A 25 -14.65 -7.26 17.70
C ARG A 25 -15.37 -6.78 16.43
N LEU A 26 -15.42 -5.47 16.18
CA LEU A 26 -15.98 -4.89 14.96
C LEU A 26 -15.20 -5.35 13.73
N LYS A 27 -13.86 -5.23 13.77
CA LYS A 27 -12.99 -5.70 12.69
C LYS A 27 -13.18 -7.19 12.42
N SER A 28 -13.19 -8.01 13.47
CA SER A 28 -13.39 -9.46 13.37
C SER A 28 -14.76 -9.81 12.76
N ARG A 29 -15.84 -9.19 13.25
CA ARG A 29 -17.21 -9.44 12.76
C ARG A 29 -17.40 -9.09 11.29
N HIS A 30 -16.78 -8.01 10.83
CA HIS A 30 -16.90 -7.55 9.44
C HIS A 30 -15.69 -7.95 8.57
N ASN A 31 -14.82 -8.82 9.08
CA ASN A 31 -13.62 -9.29 8.39
C ASN A 31 -12.74 -8.14 7.84
N ILE A 32 -12.65 -7.03 8.59
CA ILE A 32 -11.84 -5.87 8.24
C ILE A 32 -10.39 -6.16 8.64
N LYS A 33 -9.48 -6.07 7.67
CA LYS A 33 -8.05 -6.31 7.85
C LYS A 33 -7.24 -5.14 7.30
N PHE A 34 -6.02 -4.99 7.79
CA PHE A 34 -5.07 -4.08 7.16
C PHE A 34 -4.57 -4.71 5.87
N ILE A 35 -4.76 -4.02 4.75
CA ILE A 35 -4.32 -4.44 3.42
C ILE A 35 -3.22 -3.47 2.98
N LYS A 36 -2.04 -3.99 2.67
CA LYS A 36 -0.94 -3.22 2.08
C LYS A 36 -1.34 -2.88 0.64
N VAL A 37 -1.41 -1.59 0.31
CA VAL A 37 -1.67 -1.15 -1.06
C VAL A 37 -0.34 -1.22 -1.80
N SER A 38 -0.23 -2.14 -2.75
CA SER A 38 0.89 -2.24 -3.66
C SER A 38 0.40 -1.72 -5.01
N GLY A 39 0.61 -0.42 -5.27
CA GLY A 39 0.09 0.26 -6.46
C GLY A 39 0.75 -0.20 -7.76
N GLU A 40 1.97 -0.72 -7.69
CA GLU A 40 2.80 -0.95 -8.88
C GLU A 40 2.56 -2.30 -9.55
N ARG A 41 2.11 -3.32 -8.79
CA ARG A 41 2.04 -4.69 -9.31
C ARG A 41 0.98 -4.89 -10.40
N ALA A 42 -0.09 -4.09 -10.41
CA ALA A 42 -1.22 -4.29 -11.31
C ALA A 42 -1.03 -3.63 -12.70
N ALA A 43 -0.08 -2.70 -12.86
CA ALA A 43 0.10 -1.92 -14.08
C ALA A 43 1.44 -2.17 -14.78
N ALA A 44 2.24 -3.14 -14.32
CA ALA A 44 3.56 -3.42 -14.86
C ALA A 44 3.46 -4.09 -16.25
N ASP A 45 4.12 -3.50 -17.25
CA ASP A 45 4.29 -4.09 -18.57
C ASP A 45 5.40 -5.15 -18.53
N GLN A 46 5.00 -6.39 -18.32
CA GLN A 46 5.94 -7.51 -18.23
C GLN A 46 6.67 -7.75 -19.57
N ALA A 47 5.99 -7.59 -20.70
CA ALA A 47 6.59 -7.82 -22.02
C ALA A 47 7.64 -6.75 -22.34
N GLY A 48 7.34 -5.49 -22.01
CA GLY A 48 8.30 -4.39 -22.12
C GLY A 48 9.53 -4.62 -21.23
N ALA A 49 9.33 -5.08 -19.99
CA ALA A 49 10.43 -5.40 -19.07
C ALA A 49 11.30 -6.55 -19.61
N GLU A 50 10.70 -7.63 -20.10
CA GLU A 50 11.43 -8.76 -20.69
C GLU A 50 12.23 -8.34 -21.93
N ASN A 51 11.65 -7.51 -22.81
CA ASN A 51 12.37 -6.98 -23.98
C ASN A 51 13.54 -6.09 -23.56
N TRP A 52 13.35 -5.24 -22.55
CA TRP A 52 14.40 -4.35 -22.07
C TRP A 52 15.58 -5.12 -21.49
N ILE A 53 15.31 -6.11 -20.62
CA ILE A 53 16.35 -6.94 -19.99
C ILE A 53 17.16 -7.71 -21.04
N ASN A 54 16.51 -8.24 -22.07
CA ASN A 54 17.18 -9.12 -23.03
C ASN A 54 17.88 -8.36 -24.16
N ASN A 55 17.34 -7.22 -24.59
CA ASN A 55 17.79 -6.56 -25.84
C ASN A 55 18.39 -5.17 -25.63
N VAL A 56 18.02 -4.46 -24.55
CA VAL A 56 18.44 -3.06 -24.34
C VAL A 56 19.53 -2.98 -23.28
N LEU A 57 19.30 -3.60 -22.11
CA LEU A 57 20.26 -3.57 -20.99
C LEU A 57 21.67 -4.02 -21.38
N PRO A 58 21.87 -5.13 -22.13
CA PRO A 58 23.22 -5.60 -22.45
C PRO A 58 24.03 -4.59 -23.27
N VAL A 59 23.37 -3.84 -24.16
CA VAL A 59 23.99 -2.80 -24.98
C VAL A 59 24.32 -1.57 -24.14
N VAL A 60 23.44 -1.19 -23.21
CA VAL A 60 23.65 -0.01 -22.36
C VAL A 60 24.82 -0.18 -21.40
N ILE A 61 25.07 -1.40 -20.92
CA ILE A 61 26.15 -1.69 -19.96
C ILE A 61 27.42 -2.21 -20.61
N GLU A 62 27.50 -2.30 -21.95
CA GLU A 62 28.58 -2.99 -22.66
C GLU A 62 29.97 -2.38 -22.41
N ASP A 63 30.02 -1.06 -22.23
CA ASP A 63 31.25 -0.30 -22.01
C ASP A 63 31.59 -0.11 -20.52
N TYR A 64 30.77 -0.64 -19.61
CA TYR A 64 30.94 -0.49 -18.17
C TYR A 64 31.42 -1.81 -17.54
N ASP A 65 32.34 -1.71 -16.60
CA ASP A 65 32.65 -2.85 -15.73
C ASP A 65 31.43 -3.13 -14.85
N LEU A 66 31.17 -4.40 -14.54
CA LEU A 66 30.05 -4.77 -13.66
C LEU A 66 30.15 -4.12 -12.27
N ASN A 67 31.35 -3.77 -11.81
CA ASN A 67 31.56 -3.02 -10.57
C ASN A 67 31.07 -1.56 -10.64
N ASP A 68 30.91 -1.02 -11.84
CA ASP A 68 30.43 0.34 -12.11
C ASP A 68 28.93 0.36 -12.46
N VAL A 69 28.25 -0.80 -12.47
CA VAL A 69 26.81 -0.93 -12.72
C VAL A 69 26.06 -1.02 -11.40
N PHE A 70 25.36 0.07 -11.05
CA PHE A 70 24.58 0.15 -9.80
C PHE A 70 23.08 0.04 -10.09
N ASN A 71 22.37 -0.77 -9.29
CA ASN A 71 20.91 -0.75 -9.27
C ASN A 71 20.42 0.38 -8.36
N ALA A 72 19.59 1.27 -8.89
CA ALA A 72 18.87 2.27 -8.12
C ALA A 72 17.37 2.02 -8.30
N ASP A 73 16.81 1.10 -7.50
CA ASP A 73 15.42 0.66 -7.63
C ASP A 73 14.42 1.62 -6.96
N GLU A 74 14.84 2.35 -5.92
CA GLU A 74 13.95 3.23 -5.17
C GLU A 74 14.59 4.59 -4.86
N THR A 75 13.94 5.66 -5.31
CA THR A 75 14.24 7.03 -4.84
C THR A 75 13.00 7.59 -4.16
N GLY A 76 13.01 7.65 -2.82
CA GLY A 76 11.85 8.03 -2.01
C GLY A 76 11.89 9.48 -1.55
N LEU A 77 11.04 10.35 -2.12
CA LEU A 77 10.76 11.67 -1.56
C LEU A 77 9.61 11.56 -0.54
N TYR A 78 9.95 11.53 0.75
CA TYR A 78 8.95 11.49 1.83
C TYR A 78 8.36 12.88 2.09
N TYR A 79 7.45 13.34 1.23
CA TYR A 79 6.62 14.51 1.47
C TYR A 79 5.17 14.09 1.66
N LYS A 80 4.63 14.23 2.89
CA LYS A 80 3.26 13.81 3.27
C LYS A 80 2.97 12.34 2.95
N ALA A 81 3.86 11.43 3.36
CA ALA A 81 3.72 9.99 3.13
C ALA A 81 2.33 9.49 3.52
N ALA A 82 1.55 9.07 2.51
CA ALA A 82 0.30 8.38 2.72
C ALA A 82 0.59 7.03 3.42
N PRO A 83 -0.32 6.54 4.28
CA PRO A 83 -0.14 5.23 4.90
C PRO A 83 0.01 4.15 3.81
N SER A 84 1.00 3.27 3.97
CA SER A 84 1.35 2.18 3.03
C SER A 84 0.30 1.06 2.94
N GLY A 85 -0.86 1.27 3.56
CA GLY A 85 -1.98 0.36 3.55
C GLY A 85 -3.22 0.97 4.20
N THR A 86 -4.35 0.33 3.97
CA THR A 86 -5.65 0.77 4.46
C THR A 86 -6.39 -0.35 5.18
N LEU A 87 -7.32 0.00 6.06
CA LEU A 87 -8.25 -0.97 6.65
C LEU A 87 -9.38 -1.20 5.66
N ALA A 88 -9.50 -2.43 5.15
CA ALA A 88 -10.52 -2.80 4.18
C ALA A 88 -11.07 -4.20 4.48
N VAL A 89 -12.24 -4.50 3.94
CA VAL A 89 -12.86 -5.83 4.05
C VAL A 89 -11.97 -6.84 3.33
N ALA A 90 -11.63 -7.96 3.97
CA ALA A 90 -10.75 -8.94 3.36
C ALA A 90 -11.34 -9.48 2.05
N GLY A 91 -10.52 -9.53 1.01
CA GLY A 91 -10.94 -9.90 -0.35
C GLY A 91 -11.39 -8.71 -1.22
N SER A 92 -11.52 -7.51 -0.65
CA SER A 92 -11.65 -6.30 -1.46
C SER A 92 -10.30 -5.93 -2.11
N HIS A 93 -10.36 -5.25 -3.26
CA HIS A 93 -9.20 -4.68 -3.92
C HIS A 93 -9.15 -3.17 -3.63
N PRO A 94 -8.52 -2.74 -2.53
CA PRO A 94 -8.40 -1.33 -2.23
C PRO A 94 -7.44 -0.69 -3.24
N THR A 95 -8.00 0.12 -4.14
CA THR A 95 -7.25 1.06 -4.97
C THR A 95 -6.88 2.25 -4.09
N GLY A 96 -5.58 2.60 -4.06
CA GLY A 96 -5.07 3.79 -3.36
C GLY A 96 -5.60 5.09 -3.95
#